data_AF-A0A7C1JBA6-F1
#
_entry.id   AF-A0A7C1JBA6-F1
#
_cell.length_a   1.000
_cell.length_b   1.000
_cell.length_c   1.000
_cell.angle_alpha   90.00
_cell.angle_beta   90.00
_cell.angle_gamma   90.00
#
_symmetry.space_group_name_H-M   'P 1'
#
loop_
_entity.id
_entity.type
_entity.pdbx_description
1 polymer ?
#
loop_
_entity_poly.entity_id
_entity_poly.type
_entity_poly.pdbx_seq_one_letter_code
_entity_poly.pdbx_strand_id
1 'polypeptide(L)'
;MILYRPVGLTELKLIAESGYSKFPPRLPEQPIFYPVLNFAYAEQIARDWNTKSSSYAGFVTKFEVEEQYARKFEVHVVGNKTHQELWIPAEELENFNRYILGKIEVVARFYGKKFEGELDPITQLPIFD
;
A
#
# COMPACT_ATOMS: atom_id res chain seq x y z
N MET A 1 -4.94 13.99 5.41
CA MET A 1 -5.13 13.46 4.04
C MET A 1 -5.33 11.95 4.06
N ILE A 2 -6.37 11.43 3.40
CA ILE A 2 -6.55 9.99 3.19
C ILE A 2 -5.81 9.57 1.92
N LEU A 3 -5.01 8.51 2.03
CA LEU A 3 -4.23 7.93 0.95
C LEU A 3 -4.47 6.42 0.89
N TYR A 4 -4.16 5.85 -0.27
CA TYR A 4 -4.24 4.41 -0.51
C TYR A 4 -2.90 3.89 -1.02
N ARG A 5 -2.61 2.62 -0.79
CA ARG A 5 -1.47 1.96 -1.41
C ARG A 5 -1.83 0.52 -1.79
N PRO A 6 -1.68 0.14 -3.08
CA PRO A 6 -1.71 -1.26 -3.45
C PRO A 6 -0.42 -1.95 -2.98
N VAL A 7 -0.55 -3.08 -2.31
CA VAL A 7 0.58 -3.89 -1.81
C VAL A 7 0.43 -5.35 -2.21
N GLY A 8 1.57 -6.04 -2.35
CA GLY A 8 1.61 -7.50 -2.48
C GLY A 8 1.73 -8.21 -1.12
N LEU A 9 1.76 -9.55 -1.13
CA LEU A 9 1.79 -10.36 0.09
C LEU A 9 3.00 -10.05 1.00
N THR A 10 4.20 -9.97 0.43
CA THR A 10 5.44 -9.73 1.21
C THR A 10 5.39 -8.38 1.93
N GLU A 11 4.95 -7.33 1.24
CA GLU A 11 4.83 -6.00 1.83
C GLU A 11 3.72 -5.96 2.90
N LEU A 12 2.59 -6.66 2.67
CA LEU A 12 1.54 -6.79 3.68
C LEU A 12 2.04 -7.51 4.95
N LYS A 13 2.85 -8.58 4.82
CA LYS A 13 3.44 -9.28 5.97
C LYS A 13 4.26 -8.32 6.83
N LEU A 14 5.12 -7.51 6.20
CA LEU A 14 5.96 -6.52 6.92
C LEU A 14 5.14 -5.42 7.59
N ILE A 15 4.03 -4.98 6.98
CA ILE A 15 3.09 -4.05 7.60
C ILE A 15 2.40 -4.69 8.81
N ALA A 16 1.99 -5.96 8.70
CA ALA A 16 1.35 -6.69 9.79
C ALA A 16 2.31 -6.93 10.96
N GLU A 17 3.57 -7.28 10.70
CA GLU A 17 4.64 -7.41 11.71
C GLU A 17 4.90 -6.11 12.46
N SER A 18 4.67 -4.96 11.82
CA SER A 18 4.74 -3.65 12.46
C SER A 18 3.51 -3.30 13.31
N GLY A 19 2.50 -4.19 13.37
CA GLY A 19 1.22 -3.91 13.99
C GLY A 19 0.35 -2.93 13.19
N TYR A 20 0.56 -2.87 11.86
CA TYR A 20 -0.11 -1.96 10.93
C TYR A 20 0.19 -0.48 11.18
N SER A 21 1.38 -0.18 11.68
CA SER A 21 1.80 1.19 12.02
C SER A 21 2.68 1.86 10.97
N LYS A 22 3.32 1.11 10.07
CA LYS A 22 4.30 1.64 9.11
C LYS A 22 4.43 0.78 7.86
N PHE A 23 4.86 1.42 6.77
CA PHE A 23 5.34 0.74 5.57
C PHE A 23 6.83 0.37 5.73
N PRO A 24 7.27 -0.77 5.18
CA PRO A 24 8.68 -1.16 5.21
C PRO A 24 9.55 -0.23 4.34
N PRO A 25 10.85 -0.10 4.64
CA PRO A 25 11.79 0.62 3.77
C PRO A 25 11.74 0.13 2.32
N ARG A 26 11.97 1.04 1.37
CA ARG A 26 12.09 0.69 -0.05
C ARG A 26 13.41 -0.04 -0.30
N LEU A 27 13.43 -0.87 -1.34
CA LEU A 27 14.68 -1.44 -1.82
C LEU A 27 15.56 -0.34 -2.44
N PRO A 28 16.90 -0.45 -2.43
CA PRO A 28 17.80 0.59 -2.96
C PRO A 28 17.49 1.02 -4.40
N GLU A 29 17.00 0.10 -5.24
CA GLU A 29 16.61 0.36 -6.62
C GLU A 29 15.24 1.05 -6.77
N GLN A 30 14.52 1.27 -5.68
CA GLN A 30 13.19 1.88 -5.66
C GLN A 30 13.30 3.29 -5.05
N PRO A 31 13.57 4.33 -5.85
CA PRO A 31 13.92 5.66 -5.35
C PRO A 31 12.76 6.39 -4.68
N ILE A 32 11.53 5.92 -4.89
CA ILE A 32 10.32 6.55 -4.35
C ILE A 32 9.38 5.55 -3.70
N PHE A 33 8.69 6.03 -2.67
CA PHE A 33 7.46 5.49 -2.13
C PHE A 33 6.29 6.31 -2.69
N TYR A 34 5.30 5.64 -3.29
CA TYR A 34 4.19 6.30 -3.94
C TYR A 34 2.85 5.74 -3.45
N PRO A 35 2.15 6.47 -2.57
CA PRO A 35 0.75 6.23 -2.30
C PRO A 35 -0.11 7.00 -3.30
N VAL A 36 -1.31 6.48 -3.55
CA VAL A 36 -2.27 7.06 -4.48
C VAL A 36 -3.38 7.78 -3.74
N LEU A 37 -3.97 8.77 -4.39
CA LEU A 37 -5.03 9.59 -3.79
C LEU A 37 -6.43 8.97 -3.92
N ASN A 38 -6.60 7.95 -4.78
CA ASN A 38 -7.92 7.37 -5.05
C ASN A 38 -7.92 5.85 -4.93
N PHE A 39 -9.02 5.33 -4.36
CA PHE A 39 -9.21 3.90 -4.14
C PHE A 39 -9.28 3.12 -5.46
N ALA A 40 -10.00 3.61 -6.47
CA ALA A 40 -10.23 2.88 -7.72
C ALA A 40 -8.92 2.55 -8.45
N TYR A 41 -7.94 3.44 -8.39
CA TYR A 41 -6.61 3.22 -8.96
C TYR A 41 -5.80 2.22 -8.14
N ALA A 42 -5.83 2.32 -6.80
CA ALA A 42 -5.21 1.31 -5.94
C ALA A 42 -5.84 -0.07 -6.18
N GLU A 43 -7.16 -0.14 -6.30
CA GLU A 43 -7.91 -1.35 -6.60
C GLU A 43 -7.50 -1.95 -7.94
N GLN A 44 -7.41 -1.13 -8.98
CA GLN A 44 -6.97 -1.57 -10.30
C GLN A 44 -5.58 -2.20 -10.24
N ILE A 45 -4.61 -1.57 -9.58
CA ILE A 45 -3.25 -2.10 -9.44
C ILE A 45 -3.27 -3.42 -8.65
N ALA A 46 -3.91 -3.44 -7.49
CA ALA A 46 -3.97 -4.61 -6.62
C ALA A 46 -4.62 -5.81 -7.34
N ARG A 47 -5.74 -5.58 -8.00
CA ARG A 47 -6.50 -6.63 -8.69
C ARG A 47 -5.82 -7.08 -9.98
N ASP A 48 -5.35 -6.15 -10.82
CA ASP A 48 -4.96 -6.48 -12.18
C ASP A 48 -3.46 -6.78 -12.32
N TRP A 49 -2.62 -6.29 -11.40
CA TRP A 49 -1.17 -6.47 -11.43
C TRP A 49 -0.66 -7.32 -10.25
N ASN A 50 -1.00 -7.01 -9.00
CA ASN A 50 -0.47 -7.77 -7.85
C ASN A 50 -0.93 -9.24 -7.84
N THR A 51 -2.15 -9.54 -8.28
CA THR A 51 -2.63 -10.93 -8.44
C THR A 51 -1.89 -11.75 -9.51
N LYS A 52 -1.08 -11.09 -10.35
CA LYS A 52 -0.22 -11.70 -11.37
C LYS A 52 1.27 -11.66 -10.99
N SER A 53 1.59 -11.05 -9.84
CA SER A 53 2.94 -11.07 -9.28
C SER A 53 3.30 -12.45 -8.74
N SER A 54 4.54 -12.61 -8.25
CA SER A 54 5.02 -13.85 -7.65
C SER A 54 4.13 -14.38 -6.51
N SER A 55 3.48 -13.47 -5.76
CA SER A 55 2.62 -13.84 -4.64
C SER A 55 1.18 -14.18 -5.03
N TYR A 56 0.77 -13.88 -6.26
CA TYR A 56 -0.61 -14.01 -6.75
C TYR A 56 -1.68 -13.37 -5.85
N ALA A 57 -1.32 -12.41 -4.99
CA ALA A 57 -2.26 -11.68 -4.15
C ALA A 57 -1.99 -10.18 -4.19
N GLY A 58 -3.07 -9.40 -4.13
CA GLY A 58 -3.03 -7.95 -4.09
C GLY A 58 -3.97 -7.40 -3.03
N PHE A 59 -3.55 -6.35 -2.36
CA PHE A 59 -4.31 -5.72 -1.28
C PHE A 59 -4.31 -4.22 -1.48
N VAL A 60 -5.41 -3.57 -1.11
CA VAL A 60 -5.46 -2.11 -1.01
C VAL A 60 -5.41 -1.76 0.47
N THR A 61 -4.38 -1.00 0.85
CA THR A 61 -4.34 -0.36 2.15
C THR A 61 -4.88 1.06 2.06
N LYS A 62 -5.53 1.50 3.13
CA LYS A 62 -5.99 2.87 3.37
C LYS A 62 -5.33 3.36 4.65
N PHE A 63 -4.85 4.59 4.63
CA PHE A 63 -4.26 5.20 5.81
C PHE A 63 -4.44 6.71 5.75
N GLU A 64 -4.40 7.34 6.92
CA GLU A 64 -4.46 8.78 7.05
C GLU A 64 -3.06 9.32 7.36
N VAL A 65 -2.70 10.42 6.72
CA VAL A 65 -1.46 11.15 6.99
C VAL A 65 -1.80 12.57 7.40
N GLU A 66 -1.04 13.11 8.34
CA GLU A 66 -1.15 14.51 8.76
C GLU A 66 -1.11 15.46 7.55
N GLU A 67 -2.12 16.32 7.46
CA GLU A 67 -2.43 17.11 6.26
C GLU A 67 -1.31 18.09 5.89
N GLN A 68 -0.70 18.76 6.89
CA GLN A 68 0.34 19.75 6.62
C GLN A 68 1.63 19.07 6.14
N TYR A 69 1.94 17.90 6.71
CA TYR A 69 3.04 17.09 6.24
C TYR A 69 2.83 16.56 4.82
N ALA A 70 1.65 15.98 4.52
CA ALA A 70 1.35 15.43 3.19
C ALA A 70 1.44 16.47 2.06
N ARG A 71 1.08 17.73 2.34
CA ARG A 71 1.13 18.85 1.36
C ARG A 71 2.54 19.26 0.93
N LYS A 72 3.58 18.73 1.56
CA LYS A 72 4.98 18.94 1.14
C LYS A 72 5.31 18.20 -0.16
N PHE A 73 4.53 17.17 -0.51
CA PHE A 73 4.75 16.35 -1.69
C PHE A 73 3.82 16.79 -2.83
N GLU A 74 4.35 16.86 -4.04
CA GLU A 74 3.58 17.18 -5.23
C GLU A 74 2.63 16.03 -5.60
N VAL A 75 1.43 16.38 -6.05
CA VAL A 75 0.49 15.43 -6.66
C VAL A 75 0.84 15.27 -8.13
N HIS A 76 1.30 14.08 -8.49
CA HIS A 76 1.59 13.71 -9.86
C HIS A 76 0.40 12.98 -10.48
N VAL A 77 0.11 13.27 -11.75
CA VAL A 77 -0.91 12.55 -12.55
C VAL A 77 -0.18 11.63 -13.52
N VAL A 78 -0.43 10.31 -13.45
CA VAL A 78 0.29 9.30 -14.23
C VAL A 78 -0.64 8.48 -15.13
N GLY A 79 -0.47 8.56 -16.44
CA GLY A 79 -1.35 7.87 -17.39
C GLY A 79 -2.74 8.51 -17.44
N ASN A 80 -3.73 7.91 -16.75
CA ASN A 80 -5.09 8.45 -16.72
C ASN A 80 -5.16 9.70 -15.82
N LYS A 81 -6.03 10.66 -16.15
CA LYS A 81 -6.25 11.89 -15.38
C LYS A 81 -6.65 11.65 -13.92
N THR A 82 -7.23 10.48 -13.61
CA THR A 82 -7.61 10.10 -12.25
C THR A 82 -6.49 9.43 -11.46
N HIS A 83 -5.41 8.98 -12.10
CA HIS A 83 -4.31 8.31 -11.44
C HIS A 83 -3.39 9.35 -10.81
N GLN A 84 -3.69 9.66 -9.56
CA GLN A 84 -2.96 10.65 -8.78
C GLN A 84 -2.11 9.95 -7.71
N GLU A 85 -0.84 10.33 -7.67
CA GLU A 85 0.18 9.79 -6.78
C GLU A 85 0.90 10.93 -6.05
N LEU A 86 1.35 10.64 -4.83
CA LEU A 86 2.44 11.40 -4.21
C LEU A 86 3.74 10.67 -4.49
N TRP A 87 4.83 11.38 -4.75
CA TRP A 87 6.17 10.78 -4.86
C TRP A 87 7.01 11.20 -3.65
N ILE A 88 7.15 10.28 -2.69
CA ILE A 88 7.93 10.48 -1.47
C ILE A 88 9.30 9.83 -1.69
N PRO A 89 10.42 10.55 -1.48
CA PRO A 89 11.75 9.95 -1.57
C PRO A 89 11.88 8.75 -0.62
N ALA A 90 12.56 7.69 -1.07
CA ALA A 90 12.71 6.47 -0.28
C ALA A 90 13.34 6.73 1.11
N GLU A 91 14.28 7.67 1.19
CA GLU A 91 14.93 8.13 2.42
C GLU A 91 13.98 8.86 3.37
N GLU A 92 12.91 9.46 2.87
CA GLU A 92 11.91 10.19 3.65
C GLU A 92 10.83 9.25 4.21
N LEU A 93 10.76 8.00 3.74
CA LEU A 93 9.71 7.05 4.13
C LEU A 93 9.67 6.77 5.63
N GLU A 94 10.82 6.73 6.30
CA GLU A 94 10.84 6.56 7.76
C GLU A 94 10.16 7.73 8.46
N ASN A 95 10.42 8.96 8.00
CA ASN A 95 9.77 10.14 8.55
C ASN A 95 8.29 10.16 8.18
N PHE A 96 7.94 9.82 6.94
CA PHE A 96 6.56 9.72 6.47
C PHE A 96 5.71 8.80 7.35
N ASN A 97 6.25 7.64 7.73
CA ASN A 97 5.58 6.71 8.63
C ASN A 97 5.23 7.32 10.00
N ARG A 98 6.01 8.30 10.49
CA ARG A 98 5.74 8.99 11.77
C ARG A 98 4.53 9.93 11.69
N TYR A 99 4.14 10.34 10.49
CA TYR A 99 2.98 11.21 10.24
C TYR A 99 1.72 10.42 9.84
N ILE A 100 1.79 9.08 9.80
CA ILE A 100 0.60 8.24 9.67
C ILE A 100 -0.22 8.36 10.96
N LEU A 101 -1.49 8.70 10.81
CA LEU A 101 -2.45 8.80 11.90
C LEU A 101 -3.19 7.47 12.06
N GLY A 102 -3.16 6.91 13.27
CA GLY A 102 -3.83 5.64 13.56
C GLY A 102 -3.11 4.44 12.95
N LYS A 103 -3.87 3.56 12.28
CA LYS A 103 -3.35 2.33 11.66
C LYS A 103 -3.58 2.33 10.16
N ILE A 104 -2.73 1.58 9.47
CA ILE A 104 -2.92 1.19 8.09
C ILE A 104 -4.01 0.10 8.04
N GLU A 105 -5.10 0.37 7.33
CA GLU A 105 -6.24 -0.54 7.21
C GLU A 105 -6.20 -1.27 5.87
N VAL A 106 -6.44 -2.58 5.85
CA VAL A 106 -6.67 -3.30 4.58
C VAL A 106 -8.15 -3.19 4.20
N VAL A 107 -8.44 -2.46 3.12
CA VAL A 107 -9.80 -2.14 2.68
C VAL A 107 -10.26 -2.96 1.47
N ALA A 108 -9.34 -3.58 0.74
CA ALA A 108 -9.68 -4.54 -0.31
C ALA A 108 -8.60 -5.61 -0.44
N ARG A 109 -9.00 -6.78 -0.94
CA ARG A 109 -8.15 -7.96 -1.08
C ARG A 109 -8.53 -8.75 -2.34
N PHE A 110 -7.52 -9.20 -3.07
CA PHE A 110 -7.66 -9.88 -4.35
C PHE A 110 -6.72 -11.07 -4.39
N TYR A 111 -7.26 -12.24 -4.70
CA TYR A 111 -6.51 -13.49 -4.80
C TYR A 111 -6.58 -14.01 -6.23
N GLY A 112 -5.41 -14.22 -6.82
CA GLY A 112 -5.24 -14.87 -8.10
C GLY A 112 -5.48 -16.38 -7.98
N LYS A 113 -5.74 -17.04 -9.11
CA LYS A 113 -6.04 -18.49 -9.17
C LYS A 113 -4.93 -19.39 -8.62
N LYS A 114 -3.70 -18.88 -8.54
CA LYS A 114 -2.51 -19.60 -8.05
C LYS A 114 -2.07 -19.13 -6.66
N PHE A 115 -2.89 -18.34 -5.97
CA PHE A 115 -2.58 -17.96 -4.61
C PHE A 115 -2.59 -19.19 -3.70
N GLU A 116 -1.51 -19.34 -2.93
CA GLU A 116 -1.35 -20.39 -1.92
C GLU A 116 -1.13 -19.68 -0.58
N GLY A 117 -1.98 -19.99 0.40
CA GLY A 117 -1.92 -19.41 1.74
C GLY A 117 -3.20 -19.67 2.51
N GLU A 118 -3.06 -19.84 3.82
CA GLU A 118 -4.20 -19.93 4.72
C GLU A 118 -4.78 -18.53 4.97
N LEU A 119 -6.11 -18.43 4.94
CA LEU A 119 -6.81 -17.17 5.17
C LEU A 119 -7.51 -17.22 6.53
N ASP A 120 -7.37 -16.16 7.30
CA ASP A 120 -8.15 -15.96 8.50
C ASP A 120 -9.65 -15.92 8.12
N PRO A 121 -10.51 -16.72 8.77
CA PRO A 121 -11.89 -16.90 8.33
C PRO A 121 -12.74 -15.62 8.45
N ILE A 122 -12.34 -14.69 9.31
CA ILE A 122 -13.11 -13.47 9.61
C ILE A 122 -12.64 -12.31 8.72
N THR A 123 -11.35 -12.03 8.77
CA THR A 123 -10.72 -10.90 8.07
C THR A 123 -10.47 -11.23 6.60
N GLN A 124 -10.42 -12.52 6.26
CA GLN A 124 -10.03 -13.03 4.95
C GLN A 124 -8.64 -12.55 4.55
N LEU A 125 -7.77 -12.21 5.51
CA LEU A 125 -6.37 -11.88 5.27
C LEU A 125 -5.50 -13.13 5.39
N PRO A 126 -4.33 -13.17 4.73
CA PRO A 126 -3.39 -14.26 4.92
C PRO A 126 -2.96 -14.34 6.39
N ILE A 127 -2.92 -15.56 6.93
CA ILE A 127 -2.29 -15.83 8.22
C ILE A 127 -0.79 -15.86 8.00
N PHE A 128 -0.07 -15.00 8.72
CA PHE A 128 1.39 -14.96 8.69
C PHE A 128 1.92 -15.84 9.81
N ASP A 129 2.85 -16.72 9.45
CA ASP A 129 3.65 -17.58 10.33
C ASP A 129 4.76 -16.80 11.06
#